data_AF-A0A8S3FG87-F1
#
_entry.id   AF-A0A8S3FG87-F1
#
_cell.length_a   1.000
_cell.length_b   1.000
_cell.length_c   1.000
_cell.angle_alpha   90.00
_cell.angle_beta   90.00
_cell.angle_gamma   90.00
#
_symmetry.space_group_name_H-M   'P 1'
#
loop_
_entity.id
_entity.type
_entity.pdbx_description
1 polymer ?
#
loop_
_entity_poly.entity_id
_entity_poly.type
_entity_poly.pdbx_seq_one_letter_code
_entity_poly.pdbx_strand_id
1 'polypeptide(L)'
;MMTSSESSSPLSYSSTPSPELIKINSTHKSYHIEIGLTILFLCLTIPSLLFLTLIYHRETTSISPTSTTTTADSSFLKSSFQKNFYRKSLWNYSHARCMDDSIASYYIRLANNNNNNNNNNSYWLIYFDGGWFCYSKESCNLRRLYSPNLM
;
A
#
# COMPACT_ATOMS: atom_id res chain seq x y z
N MET A 1 28.52 85.27 -30.77
CA MET A 1 27.86 86.51 -30.28
C MET A 1 26.53 86.08 -29.69
N MET A 2 26.40 86.15 -28.35
CA MET A 2 25.64 87.20 -27.64
C MET A 2 24.14 87.11 -27.98
N THR A 3 23.16 87.04 -27.08
CA THR A 3 23.03 87.38 -25.64
C THR A 3 21.58 86.99 -25.26
N SER A 4 21.37 86.34 -24.12
CA SER A 4 20.64 86.83 -22.92
C SER A 4 19.09 86.88 -23.04
N SER A 5 18.40 86.14 -22.15
CA SER A 5 17.54 86.66 -21.04
C SER A 5 16.14 87.10 -21.51
N GLU A 6 15.01 86.84 -20.84
CA GLU A 6 14.71 86.64 -19.42
C GLU A 6 13.23 86.21 -19.25
N SER A 7 12.93 85.59 -18.11
CA SER A 7 11.73 85.80 -17.27
C SER A 7 10.31 85.70 -17.86
N SER A 8 9.52 84.72 -17.38
CA SER A 8 8.50 84.92 -16.33
C SER A 8 7.47 83.79 -16.30
N SER A 9 7.25 83.21 -15.13
CA SER A 9 6.09 82.36 -14.82
C SER A 9 4.96 83.25 -14.28
N PRO A 10 3.67 82.88 -14.43
CA PRO A 10 3.04 82.19 -13.29
C PRO A 10 1.95 81.15 -13.63
N LEU A 11 1.94 80.10 -12.80
CA LEU A 11 0.81 79.36 -12.21
C LEU A 11 -0.52 79.22 -12.98
N SER A 12 -0.92 77.97 -13.26
CA SER A 12 -2.32 77.53 -13.19
C SER A 12 -2.41 76.01 -12.94
N TYR A 13 -2.73 75.66 -11.71
CA TYR A 13 -3.31 74.43 -11.16
C TYR A 13 -3.52 73.21 -12.09
N SER A 14 -2.67 72.19 -11.91
CA SER A 14 -2.95 70.81 -12.32
C SER A 14 -3.62 70.07 -11.17
N SER A 15 -4.94 69.88 -11.27
CA SER A 15 -5.70 69.00 -10.37
C SER A 15 -5.43 67.54 -10.74
N THR A 16 -4.33 66.98 -10.24
CA THR A 16 -4.13 65.53 -10.21
C THR A 16 -4.94 64.96 -9.04
N PRO A 17 -5.91 64.06 -9.29
CA PRO A 17 -6.53 63.31 -8.21
C PRO A 17 -5.45 62.43 -7.55
N SER A 18 -5.31 62.56 -6.23
CA SER A 18 -4.52 61.66 -5.40
C SER A 18 -4.90 60.22 -5.69
N PRO A 19 -3.94 59.29 -5.90
CA PRO A 19 -4.26 57.88 -5.85
C PRO A 19 -4.67 57.57 -4.41
N GLU A 20 -5.97 57.43 -4.18
CA GLU A 20 -6.47 56.81 -2.96
C GLU A 20 -5.83 55.43 -2.85
N LEU A 21 -4.97 55.30 -1.83
CA LEU A 21 -4.36 54.05 -1.44
C LEU A 21 -5.50 53.12 -1.02
N ILE A 22 -5.98 52.29 -1.93
CA ILE A 22 -6.94 51.24 -1.64
C ILE A 22 -6.27 50.31 -0.64
N LYS A 23 -6.60 50.50 0.64
CA LYS A 23 -6.20 49.61 1.72
C LYS A 23 -7.07 48.37 1.60
N ILE A 24 -6.62 47.44 0.75
CA ILE A 24 -7.26 46.13 0.60
C ILE A 24 -7.08 45.44 1.95
N ASN A 25 -8.15 45.40 2.75
CA ASN A 25 -8.25 44.56 3.94
C ASN A 25 -8.22 43.08 3.48
N SER A 26 -7.01 42.58 3.24
CA SER A 26 -6.71 41.22 2.79
C SER A 26 -6.26 40.31 3.94
N THR A 27 -6.55 40.67 5.19
CA THR A 27 -6.02 39.93 6.35
C THR A 27 -6.88 38.76 6.79
N HIS A 28 -8.15 38.64 6.38
CA HIS A 28 -9.02 37.57 6.90
C HIS A 28 -9.10 36.29 6.03
N LYS A 29 -8.78 36.38 4.72
CA LYS A 29 -8.82 35.22 3.81
C LYS A 29 -7.55 34.35 3.84
N SER A 30 -6.40 34.91 4.22
CA SER A 30 -5.13 34.17 4.28
C SER A 30 -5.15 33.09 5.36
N TYR A 31 -5.66 33.42 6.55
CA TYR A 31 -5.66 32.50 7.70
C TYR A 31 -6.46 31.22 7.44
N HIS A 32 -7.59 31.28 6.72
CA HIS A 32 -8.37 30.08 6.41
C HIS A 32 -7.63 29.11 5.47
N ILE A 33 -6.82 29.63 4.54
CA ILE A 33 -6.04 28.82 3.61
C ILE A 33 -4.86 28.18 4.35
N GLU A 34 -4.17 28.93 5.20
CA GLU A 34 -3.06 28.43 6.03
C GLU A 34 -3.53 27.37 7.04
N ILE A 35 -4.68 27.59 7.68
CA ILE A 35 -5.30 26.60 8.58
C ILE A 35 -5.75 25.36 7.79
N GLY A 36 -6.34 25.53 6.60
CA GLY A 36 -6.72 24.40 5.76
C GLY A 36 -5.52 23.55 5.31
N LEU A 37 -4.42 24.20 4.92
CA LEU A 37 -3.18 23.52 4.52
C LEU A 37 -2.51 22.80 5.68
N THR A 38 -2.48 23.40 6.88
CA THR A 38 -1.92 22.75 8.08
C THR A 38 -2.75 21.55 8.50
N ILE A 39 -4.08 21.62 8.46
CA ILE A 39 -4.96 20.46 8.74
C ILE A 39 -4.75 19.37 7.70
N LEU A 40 -4.69 19.70 6.41
CA LEU A 40 -4.44 18.73 5.34
C LEU A 40 -3.09 18.03 5.53
N PHE A 41 -2.03 18.79 5.85
CA PHE A 41 -0.71 18.26 6.10
C PHE A 41 -0.69 17.31 7.31
N LEU A 42 -1.36 17.66 8.41
CA LEU A 42 -1.54 16.79 9.58
C LEU A 42 -2.30 15.50 9.23
N CYS A 43 -3.38 15.61 8.45
CA CYS A 43 -4.18 14.46 8.02
C CYS A 43 -3.42 13.50 7.09
N LEU A 44 -2.39 13.95 6.38
CA LEU A 44 -1.57 13.09 5.52
C LEU A 44 -0.35 12.53 6.26
N THR A 45 0.30 13.35 7.09
CA THR A 45 1.53 12.97 7.78
C THR A 45 1.28 12.01 8.93
N ILE A 46 0.26 12.23 9.76
CA ILE A 46 0.00 11.36 10.93
C ILE A 46 -0.31 9.92 10.51
N PRO A 47 -1.24 9.64 9.56
CA PRO A 47 -1.51 8.26 9.15
C PRO A 47 -0.31 7.61 8.45
N SER A 48 0.44 8.37 7.65
CA SER A 48 1.66 7.85 7.01
C SER A 48 2.72 7.46 8.04
N LEU A 49 2.91 8.26 9.08
CA LEU A 49 3.90 8.01 10.13
C LEU A 49 3.48 6.83 11.03
N LEU A 50 2.18 6.71 11.32
CA LEU A 50 1.60 5.53 11.99
C LEU A 50 1.79 4.27 11.15
N PHE A 51 1.54 4.34 9.84
CA PHE A 51 1.73 3.19 8.95
C PHE A 51 3.20 2.76 8.87
N LEU A 52 4.12 3.71 8.76
CA LEU A 52 5.58 3.47 8.79
C LEU A 52 6.04 2.87 10.12
N THR A 53 5.55 3.37 11.25
CA THR A 53 5.89 2.80 12.58
C THR A 53 5.32 1.40 12.75
N LEU A 54 4.14 1.09 12.21
CA LEU A 54 3.60 -0.27 12.21
C LEU A 54 4.42 -1.24 11.35
N ILE A 55 4.88 -0.80 10.17
CA ILE A 55 5.80 -1.60 9.33
C ILE A 55 7.13 -1.82 10.05
N TYR A 56 7.72 -0.76 10.60
CA TYR A 56 8.99 -0.84 11.31
C TYR A 56 8.90 -1.74 12.54
N HIS A 57 7.83 -1.65 13.33
CA HIS A 57 7.62 -2.53 14.48
C HIS A 57 7.46 -3.99 14.03
N ARG A 58 6.80 -4.24 12.90
CA ARG A 58 6.68 -5.59 12.35
C ARG A 58 8.04 -6.17 11.96
N GLU A 59 8.96 -5.34 11.43
CA GLU A 59 10.33 -5.77 11.14
C GLU A 59 11.18 -6.00 12.39
N THR A 60 11.11 -5.12 13.40
CA THR A 60 11.90 -5.28 14.64
C THR A 60 11.46 -6.46 15.51
N THR A 61 10.20 -6.88 15.41
CA THR A 61 9.72 -8.11 16.09
C THR A 61 10.16 -9.39 15.37
N SER A 62 10.83 -9.30 14.20
CA SER A 62 11.25 -10.46 13.39
C SER A 62 12.75 -10.75 13.43
N ILE A 63 13.56 -9.93 14.10
CA ILE A 63 15.02 -10.13 14.20
C ILE A 63 15.37 -10.60 15.61
N SER A 64 15.24 -11.90 15.83
CA SER A 64 15.96 -12.61 16.89
C SER A 64 17.08 -13.41 16.23
N PRO A 65 18.37 -13.08 16.45
CA PRO A 65 19.47 -13.85 15.89
C PRO A 65 19.73 -15.03 16.84
N THR A 66 19.17 -16.19 16.52
CA THR A 66 19.60 -17.45 17.16
C THR A 66 20.09 -18.40 16.08
N SER A 67 21.41 -18.34 15.86
CA SER A 67 22.17 -19.42 15.25
C SER A 67 22.14 -20.64 16.17
N THR A 68 21.26 -21.60 15.89
CA THR A 68 21.51 -23.02 16.16
C THR A 68 20.65 -23.89 15.25
N THR A 69 21.33 -24.70 14.45
CA THR A 69 20.86 -25.92 13.82
C THR A 69 19.87 -26.69 14.69
N THR A 70 18.64 -26.90 14.21
CA THR A 70 17.91 -28.17 14.32
C THR A 70 16.68 -28.17 13.40
N THR A 71 16.54 -29.29 12.72
CA THR A 71 15.37 -29.84 12.03
C THR A 71 14.00 -29.49 12.61
N ALA A 72 13.07 -29.20 11.68
CA ALA A 72 11.62 -29.37 11.81
C ALA A 72 10.91 -28.54 12.89
N ASP A 73 10.32 -27.40 12.48
CA ASP A 73 9.05 -26.95 13.06
C ASP A 73 8.25 -26.05 12.09
N SER A 74 7.72 -26.68 11.04
CA SER A 74 6.62 -26.14 10.23
C SER A 74 5.25 -26.33 10.92
N SER A 75 5.22 -26.32 12.26
CA SER A 75 4.06 -26.73 13.07
C SER A 75 3.16 -25.56 13.50
N PHE A 76 3.57 -24.31 13.30
CA PHE A 76 2.85 -23.13 13.82
C PHE A 76 1.66 -22.62 12.96
N LEU A 77 1.41 -23.20 11.78
CA LEU A 77 0.19 -22.96 10.98
C LEU A 77 -0.76 -24.16 10.96
N LYS A 78 -0.58 -25.15 11.85
CA LYS A 78 -1.26 -26.45 11.74
C LYS A 78 -2.58 -26.59 12.51
N SER A 79 -3.00 -25.67 13.38
CA SER A 79 -3.98 -26.07 14.42
C SER A 79 -5.45 -25.65 14.27
N SER A 80 -5.86 -24.90 13.23
CA SER A 80 -7.28 -24.43 13.16
C SER A 80 -8.08 -24.91 11.93
N PHE A 81 -7.44 -25.06 10.76
CA PHE A 81 -8.16 -25.45 9.52
C PHE A 81 -8.45 -26.95 9.35
N GLN A 82 -7.93 -27.81 10.23
CA GLN A 82 -7.69 -29.22 9.91
C GLN A 82 -8.73 -30.23 10.42
N LYS A 83 -9.95 -29.84 10.81
CA LYS A 83 -10.88 -30.89 11.28
C LYS A 83 -11.47 -31.78 10.18
N ASN A 84 -11.41 -31.45 8.88
CA ASN A 84 -12.07 -32.25 7.83
C ASN A 84 -11.47 -32.16 6.40
N PHE A 85 -10.24 -31.68 6.22
CA PHE A 85 -9.61 -31.62 4.90
C PHE A 85 -8.65 -32.79 4.68
N TYR A 86 -8.72 -33.43 3.52
CA TYR A 86 -7.81 -34.47 3.07
C TYR A 86 -6.97 -33.94 1.91
N ARG A 87 -5.66 -34.22 1.94
CA ARG A 87 -4.75 -33.84 0.85
C ARG A 87 -4.78 -34.90 -0.25
N LYS A 88 -4.97 -34.48 -1.50
CA LYS A 88 -4.89 -35.34 -2.68
C LYS A 88 -3.78 -34.87 -3.60
N SER A 89 -2.85 -35.78 -3.90
CA SER A 89 -1.70 -35.52 -4.77
C SER A 89 -1.97 -36.03 -6.18
N LEU A 90 -1.46 -35.33 -7.19
CA LEU A 90 -1.76 -35.58 -8.61
C LEU A 90 -0.77 -36.55 -9.28
N TRP A 91 -0.45 -37.67 -8.63
CA TRP A 91 0.55 -38.65 -9.12
C TRP A 91 0.31 -39.15 -10.55
N ASN A 92 -0.96 -39.30 -10.94
CA ASN A 92 -1.34 -39.82 -12.26
C ASN A 92 -1.25 -38.77 -13.38
N TYR A 93 -0.90 -37.52 -13.05
CA TYR A 93 -0.80 -36.42 -14.00
C TYR A 93 0.63 -35.90 -14.02
N SER A 94 1.49 -36.54 -14.80
CA SER A 94 2.94 -36.26 -14.85
C SER A 94 3.29 -34.80 -15.14
N HIS A 95 2.44 -34.11 -15.92
CA HIS A 95 2.60 -32.71 -16.30
C HIS A 95 2.09 -31.70 -15.25
N ALA A 96 1.38 -32.15 -14.22
CA ALA A 96 0.88 -31.29 -13.14
C ALA A 96 1.92 -31.18 -12.02
N ARG A 97 2.92 -30.32 -12.23
CA ARG A 97 4.06 -30.11 -11.32
C ARG A 97 4.13 -28.68 -10.80
N CYS A 98 4.70 -28.52 -9.61
CA CYS A 98 5.13 -27.22 -9.10
C CYS A 98 6.42 -26.76 -9.82
N MET A 99 6.88 -25.53 -9.57
CA MET A 99 8.10 -24.97 -10.18
C MET A 99 9.40 -25.61 -9.66
N ASP A 100 9.32 -26.40 -8.60
CA ASP A 100 10.41 -27.24 -8.08
C ASP A 100 10.33 -28.70 -8.54
N ASP A 101 9.51 -29.00 -9.54
CA ASP A 101 9.22 -30.35 -10.08
C ASP A 101 8.52 -31.30 -9.10
N SER A 102 8.14 -30.82 -7.90
CA SER A 102 7.34 -31.59 -6.96
C SER A 102 5.92 -31.81 -7.48
N ILE A 103 5.24 -32.80 -6.89
CA ILE A 103 3.89 -33.19 -7.33
C ILE A 103 2.87 -32.21 -6.77
N ALA A 104 2.12 -31.59 -7.67
CA ALA A 104 1.03 -30.70 -7.30
C ALA A 104 -0.05 -31.45 -6.51
N SER A 105 -0.69 -30.75 -5.58
CA SER A 105 -1.69 -31.31 -4.69
C SER A 105 -2.76 -30.29 -4.34
N TYR A 106 -3.93 -30.78 -3.96
CA TYR A 106 -5.02 -29.95 -3.46
C TYR A 106 -5.62 -30.56 -2.19
N TYR A 107 -6.29 -29.72 -1.40
CA TYR A 107 -7.02 -30.16 -0.23
C TYR A 107 -8.51 -30.22 -0.55
N ILE A 108 -9.20 -31.28 -0.12
CA ILE A 108 -10.63 -31.47 -0.32
C ILE A 108 -11.32 -31.78 0.99
N ARG A 109 -12.50 -31.18 1.18
CA ARG A 109 -13.44 -31.52 2.24
C ARG A 109 -14.78 -31.81 1.59
N LEU A 110 -15.33 -33.00 1.84
CA LEU A 110 -16.67 -33.34 1.39
C LEU A 110 -17.71 -32.67 2.30
N ALA A 111 -18.77 -32.12 1.70
CA ALA A 111 -19.89 -31.60 2.47
C ALA A 111 -20.61 -32.77 3.15
N ASN A 112 -20.89 -32.63 4.46
CA ASN A 112 -21.63 -33.65 5.19
C ASN A 112 -23.12 -33.54 4.84
N ASN A 113 -23.58 -34.36 3.89
CA ASN A 113 -24.94 -34.27 3.36
C ASN A 113 -25.93 -35.13 4.17
N ASN A 114 -25.88 -35.01 5.50
CA ASN A 114 -26.70 -35.82 6.42
C ASN A 114 -28.13 -35.31 6.64
N ASN A 115 -28.60 -34.33 5.86
CA ASN A 115 -29.97 -33.83 5.98
C ASN A 115 -30.83 -34.39 4.84
N ASN A 116 -31.78 -35.26 5.20
CA ASN A 116 -32.83 -35.87 4.37
C ASN A 116 -33.85 -34.86 3.81
N ASN A 117 -33.44 -33.61 3.54
CA ASN A 117 -34.27 -32.62 2.87
C ASN A 117 -33.83 -32.61 1.40
N ASN A 118 -34.77 -32.93 0.51
CA ASN A 118 -34.62 -33.11 -0.96
C ASN A 118 -34.07 -31.90 -1.76
N ASN A 119 -33.32 -30.98 -1.14
CA ASN A 119 -32.58 -29.93 -1.84
C ASN A 119 -31.16 -30.41 -2.14
N ASN A 120 -31.03 -31.11 -3.27
CA ASN A 120 -29.78 -31.60 -3.86
C ASN A 120 -28.89 -30.48 -4.41
N ASN A 121 -28.54 -29.49 -3.61
CA ASN A 121 -27.65 -28.44 -4.08
C ASN A 121 -26.19 -28.85 -3.86
N SER A 122 -25.60 -29.43 -4.91
CA SER A 122 -24.17 -29.79 -4.94
C SER A 122 -23.33 -28.57 -5.32
N TYR A 123 -22.91 -27.79 -4.32
CA TYR A 123 -21.99 -26.67 -4.54
C TYR A 123 -20.54 -27.09 -4.36
N TRP A 124 -19.68 -26.60 -5.24
CA TRP A 124 -18.23 -26.71 -5.13
C TRP A 124 -17.64 -25.34 -4.84
N LEU A 125 -16.82 -25.26 -3.80
CA LEU A 125 -15.99 -24.10 -3.52
C LEU A 125 -14.54 -24.45 -3.87
N ILE A 126 -13.97 -23.73 -4.84
CA ILE A 126 -12.58 -23.87 -5.25
C ILE A 126 -11.84 -22.61 -4.83
N TYR A 127 -10.79 -22.78 -4.04
CA TYR A 127 -9.94 -21.70 -3.56
C TYR A 127 -8.54 -21.86 -4.14
N PHE A 128 -7.99 -20.78 -4.69
CA PHE A 128 -6.61 -20.70 -5.15
C PHE A 128 -5.83 -19.85 -4.14
N ASP A 129 -4.81 -20.46 -3.53
CA ASP A 129 -3.92 -19.71 -2.65
C ASP A 129 -3.11 -18.70 -3.46
N GLY A 130 -2.87 -17.53 -2.87
CA GLY A 130 -2.11 -16.46 -3.48
C GLY A 130 -0.63 -16.54 -3.11
N GLY A 131 0.03 -15.39 -3.19
CA GLY A 131 1.39 -15.25 -2.67
C GLY A 131 2.40 -14.77 -3.70
N TRP A 132 2.07 -13.75 -4.51
CA TRP A 132 2.96 -13.19 -5.55
C TRP A 132 3.39 -14.19 -6.62
N PHE A 133 4.25 -13.76 -7.54
CA PHE A 133 4.76 -14.55 -8.66
C PHE A 133 6.26 -14.27 -8.87
N CYS A 134 6.92 -15.08 -9.70
CA CYS A 134 8.23 -14.80 -10.24
C CYS A 134 8.14 -14.73 -11.77
N TYR A 135 8.94 -13.87 -12.40
CA TYR A 135 8.84 -13.53 -13.83
C TYR A 135 10.15 -13.69 -14.62
N SER A 136 11.27 -13.84 -13.93
CA SER A 136 12.60 -14.14 -14.47
C SER A 136 13.26 -15.25 -13.68
N LYS A 137 14.30 -15.87 -14.26
CA LYS A 137 15.10 -16.90 -13.60
C LYS A 137 15.67 -16.42 -12.27
N GLU A 138 16.19 -15.19 -12.24
CA GLU A 138 16.74 -14.54 -11.05
C GLU A 138 15.66 -14.35 -9.98
N SER A 139 14.48 -13.84 -10.38
CA SER A 139 13.36 -13.65 -9.45
C SER A 139 12.85 -14.98 -8.86
N CYS A 140 12.82 -16.05 -9.67
CA CYS A 140 12.42 -17.37 -9.18
C CYS A 140 13.48 -17.98 -8.25
N ASN A 141 14.76 -17.76 -8.51
CA ASN A 141 15.85 -18.18 -7.61
C ASN A 141 15.75 -17.48 -6.25
N LEU A 142 15.52 -16.16 -6.23
CA LEU A 142 15.30 -15.42 -4.98
C LEU A 142 14.09 -15.96 -4.23
N ARG A 143 12.98 -16.16 -4.94
CA ARG A 143 11.75 -16.67 -4.34
C ARG A 143 11.94 -18.10 -3.79
N ARG A 144 12.73 -18.95 -4.46
CA ARG A 144 13.10 -20.29 -3.95
C ARG A 144 13.87 -20.22 -2.63
N LEU A 145 14.74 -19.22 -2.47
CA LEU A 145 15.53 -19.02 -1.25
C LEU A 145 14.69 -18.48 -0.08
N TYR A 146 13.82 -17.51 -0.34
CA TYR A 146 13.10 -16.78 0.71
C TYR A 146 11.65 -17.27 0.93
N SER A 147 11.07 -18.03 0.00
CA SER A 147 9.71 -18.54 0.07
C SER A 147 9.58 -19.93 -0.58
N PRO A 148 10.35 -20.93 -0.11
CA PRO A 148 10.42 -22.26 -0.75
C PRO A 148 9.08 -23.01 -0.78
N ASN A 149 8.16 -22.73 0.15
CA ASN A 149 6.84 -23.38 0.20
C ASN A 149 5.88 -22.93 -0.92
N LEU A 150 6.24 -21.92 -1.71
CA LEU A 150 5.45 -21.38 -2.82
C LEU A 150 6.17 -21.56 -4.17
N MET A 151 7.07 -22.54 -4.25
CA MET A 151 7.72 -23.01 -5.47
C MET A 151 6.89 -24.14 -6.07
#